data_AF-A0AAV9BPX7-F1
#
_entry.id   AF-A0AAV9BPX7-F1
#
_cell.length_a   1.000
_cell.length_b   1.000
_cell.length_c   1.000
_cell.angle_alpha   90.00
_cell.angle_beta   90.00
_cell.angle_gamma   90.00
#
_symmetry.space_group_name_H-M   'P 1'
#
loop_
_entity.id
_entity.type
_entity.pdbx_description
1 polymer ?
#
loop_
_entity_poly.entity_id
_entity_poly.type
_entity_poly.pdbx_seq_one_letter_code
_entity_poly.pdbx_strand_id
1 'polypeptide(L)'
;MGYRDGLIAGKEASAQEGFNTGFKQSVLVGYKWGVVRGITSVLASLPDGVRENIVGPLEKRERLQNLHHSVQSISSNDALSIFHDSMLKKRSELPNDHTKGETLLEAVVDEDLGSTQLGSFVEELDLLLQGSPVIKVRLQPVV
;
A
#
# COMPACT_ATOMS: atom_id res chain seq x y z
N MET A 1 -26.58 -30.09 -15.09
CA MET A 1 -26.32 -28.64 -15.28
C MET A 1 -27.38 -28.10 -16.22
N GLY A 2 -28.36 -27.37 -15.69
CA GLY A 2 -29.37 -26.66 -16.48
C GLY A 2 -28.95 -25.23 -16.83
N TYR A 3 -29.76 -24.53 -17.62
CA TYR A 3 -29.52 -23.13 -18.02
C TYR A 3 -29.38 -22.17 -16.82
N ARG A 4 -30.21 -22.35 -15.78
CA ARG A 4 -30.11 -21.57 -14.53
C ARG A 4 -28.77 -21.79 -13.82
N ASP A 5 -28.32 -23.04 -13.71
CA ASP A 5 -27.04 -23.38 -13.07
C ASP A 5 -25.87 -22.77 -13.84
N GLY A 6 -25.93 -22.80 -15.17
CA GLY A 6 -24.92 -22.19 -16.04
C GLY A 6 -24.81 -20.67 -15.86
N LEU A 7 -25.95 -19.96 -15.71
CA LEU A 7 -25.95 -18.52 -15.46
C LEU A 7 -25.37 -18.16 -14.08
N ILE A 8 -25.68 -18.95 -13.05
CA ILE A 8 -25.16 -18.74 -11.69
C ILE A 8 -23.64 -18.99 -11.68
N ALA A 9 -23.20 -20.12 -12.23
CA ALA A 9 -21.78 -20.48 -12.31
C ALA A 9 -20.97 -19.44 -13.13
N GLY A 10 -21.54 -18.93 -14.23
CA GLY A 10 -20.88 -17.89 -15.03
C GLY A 10 -20.73 -16.56 -14.29
N LYS A 11 -21.76 -16.14 -13.54
CA LYS A 11 -21.70 -14.94 -12.68
C LYS A 11 -20.65 -15.10 -11.58
N GLU A 12 -20.61 -16.26 -10.94
CA GLU A 12 -19.63 -16.56 -9.88
C GLU A 12 -18.20 -16.58 -10.43
N ALA A 13 -17.97 -17.20 -11.58
CA ALA A 13 -16.66 -17.23 -12.23
C ALA A 13 -16.15 -15.82 -12.57
N SER A 14 -17.02 -14.98 -13.15
CA SER A 14 -16.67 -13.59 -13.48
C SER A 14 -16.38 -12.76 -12.23
N ALA A 15 -17.16 -12.94 -11.15
CA ALA A 15 -16.90 -12.28 -9.87
C ALA A 15 -15.55 -12.70 -9.27
N GLN A 16 -15.21 -13.99 -9.35
CA GLN A 16 -13.94 -14.53 -8.86
C GLN A 16 -12.73 -13.98 -9.65
N GLU A 17 -12.86 -13.85 -10.97
CA GLU A 17 -11.83 -13.26 -11.82
C GLU A 17 -11.58 -11.78 -11.48
N GLY A 18 -12.66 -11.03 -11.29
CA GLY A 18 -12.59 -9.64 -10.83
C GLY A 18 -11.92 -9.51 -9.47
N PHE A 19 -12.27 -10.38 -8.51
CA PHE A 19 -11.64 -10.41 -7.20
C PHE A 19 -10.14 -10.72 -7.29
N ASN A 20 -9.74 -11.75 -8.03
CA ASN A 20 -8.33 -12.14 -8.18
C ASN A 20 -7.49 -11.00 -8.78
N THR A 21 -8.04 -10.30 -9.76
CA THR A 21 -7.40 -9.14 -10.39
C THR A 21 -7.20 -8.00 -9.40
N GLY A 22 -8.28 -7.62 -8.68
CA GLY A 22 -8.21 -6.58 -7.65
C GLY A 22 -7.28 -6.94 -6.48
N PHE A 23 -7.24 -8.22 -6.10
CA PHE A 23 -6.30 -8.72 -5.10
C PHE A 23 -4.85 -8.52 -5.58
N LYS A 24 -4.47 -9.02 -6.76
CA LYS A 24 -3.12 -8.85 -7.32
C LYS A 24 -2.68 -7.38 -7.39
N GLN A 25 -3.59 -6.48 -7.77
CA GLN A 25 -3.32 -5.05 -7.84
C GLN A 25 -3.13 -4.39 -6.46
N SER A 26 -3.80 -4.90 -5.42
CA SER A 26 -3.79 -4.28 -4.09
C SER A 26 -2.76 -4.86 -3.13
N VAL A 27 -2.29 -6.10 -3.33
CA VAL A 27 -1.41 -6.82 -2.38
C VAL A 27 -0.16 -6.01 -2.03
N LEU A 28 0.55 -5.48 -3.02
CA LEU A 28 1.78 -4.73 -2.79
C LEU A 28 1.53 -3.42 -2.00
N VAL A 29 0.46 -2.71 -2.35
CA VAL A 29 0.07 -1.45 -1.69
C VAL A 29 -0.36 -1.73 -0.25
N GLY A 30 -1.19 -2.75 -0.06
CA GLY A 30 -1.65 -3.19 1.25
C GLY A 30 -0.49 -3.64 2.14
N TYR A 31 0.48 -4.36 1.58
CA TYR A 31 1.70 -4.74 2.29
C TYR A 31 2.49 -3.51 2.75
N LYS A 32 2.83 -2.61 1.83
CA LYS A 32 3.59 -1.39 2.16
C LYS A 32 2.88 -0.52 3.19
N TRP A 33 1.56 -0.34 3.05
CA TRP A 33 0.73 0.36 4.03
C TRP A 33 0.78 -0.31 5.41
N GLY A 34 0.66 -1.64 5.46
CA GLY A 34 0.78 -2.42 6.68
C GLY A 34 2.14 -2.25 7.36
N VAL A 35 3.22 -2.20 6.57
CA VAL A 35 4.57 -1.97 7.11
C VAL A 35 4.70 -0.57 7.71
N VAL A 36 4.20 0.47 7.04
CA VAL A 36 4.23 1.83 7.57
C VAL A 36 3.47 1.92 8.90
N ARG A 37 2.25 1.35 8.97
CA ARG A 37 1.47 1.27 10.21
C ARG A 37 2.23 0.55 11.31
N GLY A 38 2.80 -0.61 10.99
CA GLY A 38 3.51 -1.46 11.95
C GLY A 38 4.73 -0.77 12.53
N ILE A 39 5.63 -0.27 11.68
CA ILE A 39 6.87 0.38 12.11
C ILE A 39 6.57 1.63 12.94
N THR A 40 5.69 2.51 12.46
CA THR A 40 5.36 3.74 13.17
C THR A 40 4.67 3.47 14.50
N SER A 41 3.79 2.45 14.57
CA SER A 41 3.14 2.02 15.81
C SER A 41 4.13 1.45 16.83
N VAL A 42 5.07 0.60 16.39
CA VAL A 42 6.11 0.07 17.27
C VAL A 42 6.97 1.21 17.81
N LEU A 43 7.43 2.11 16.94
CA LEU A 43 8.27 3.25 17.34
C LEU A 43 7.54 4.20 18.30
N ALA A 44 6.24 4.44 18.10
CA ALA A 44 5.43 5.26 19.00
C ALA A 44 5.22 4.62 20.37
N SER A 45 5.20 3.28 20.44
CA SER A 45 4.96 2.52 21.68
C SER A 45 6.23 2.32 22.52
N LEU A 46 7.41 2.65 21.99
CA LEU A 46 8.67 2.50 22.72
C LEU A 46 8.82 3.56 23.83
N PRO A 47 9.41 3.19 24.99
CA PRO A 47 9.80 4.16 26.01
C PRO A 47 10.77 5.19 25.42
N ASP A 48 10.67 6.43 25.89
CA ASP A 48 11.44 7.56 25.36
C ASP A 48 12.92 7.21 25.27
N GLY A 49 13.56 6.76 26.36
CA GLY A 49 14.98 6.37 26.39
C GLY A 49 15.41 5.35 25.32
N VAL A 50 14.53 4.41 24.94
CA VAL A 50 14.84 3.42 23.88
C VAL A 50 14.60 4.02 22.50
N ARG A 51 13.50 4.77 22.33
CA ARG A 51 13.18 5.50 21.11
C ARG A 51 14.28 6.50 20.76
N GLU A 52 14.89 7.10 21.78
CA GLU A 52 15.99 8.05 21.64
C GLU A 52 17.20 7.45 20.94
N ASN A 53 17.61 6.28 21.40
CA ASN A 53 18.77 5.56 20.90
C ASN A 53 18.54 5.00 19.48
N ILE A 54 17.31 4.66 19.16
CA ILE A 54 16.95 4.04 17.87
C ILE A 54 16.75 5.11 16.77
N VAL A 55 16.02 6.18 17.05
CA VAL A 55 15.69 7.22 16.06
C VAL A 55 16.78 8.30 16.00
N GLY A 56 17.45 8.56 17.12
CA GLY A 56 18.46 9.60 17.24
C GLY A 56 17.84 11.00 17.41
N PRO A 57 17.95 11.92 16.43
CA PRO A 57 17.57 13.35 16.58
C PRO A 57 16.10 13.59 16.97
N LEU A 58 15.85 14.62 17.79
CA LEU A 58 14.51 15.01 18.24
C LEU A 58 13.56 15.33 17.07
N GLU A 59 14.05 16.04 16.03
CA GLU A 59 13.26 16.39 14.84
C GLU A 59 12.69 15.15 14.14
N LYS A 60 13.49 14.07 14.02
CA LYS A 60 13.02 12.83 13.39
C LYS A 60 11.96 12.13 14.22
N ARG A 61 12.05 12.24 15.55
CA ARG A 61 11.04 11.66 16.45
C ARG A 61 9.71 12.36 16.33
N GLU A 62 9.73 13.69 16.26
CA GLU A 62 8.52 14.49 16.05
C GLU A 62 7.89 14.16 14.69
N ARG A 63 8.69 14.09 13.62
CA ARG A 63 8.21 13.67 12.30
C ARG A 63 7.63 12.25 12.30
N LEU A 64 8.29 11.29 12.96
CA LEU A 64 7.77 9.92 13.09
C LEU A 64 6.46 9.87 13.90
N GLN A 65 6.30 10.71 14.93
CA GLN A 65 5.05 10.81 15.67
C GLN A 65 3.94 11.42 14.82
N ASN A 66 4.25 12.46 14.04
CA ASN A 66 3.30 13.07 13.10
C ASN A 66 2.89 12.08 12.01
N LEU A 67 3.84 11.31 11.47
CA LEU A 67 3.58 10.23 10.53
C LEU A 67 2.71 9.15 11.16
N HIS A 68 3.03 8.70 12.39
CA HIS A 68 2.22 7.72 13.11
C HIS A 68 0.77 8.20 13.28
N HIS A 69 0.57 9.44 13.70
CA HIS A 69 -0.77 10.01 13.88
C HIS A 69 -1.52 10.09 12.55
N SER A 70 -0.87 10.56 11.49
CA SER A 70 -1.45 10.67 10.14
C SER A 70 -1.87 9.29 9.63
N VAL A 71 -0.99 8.31 9.74
CA VAL A 71 -1.21 6.93 9.30
C VAL A 71 -2.31 6.24 10.12
N GLN A 72 -2.34 6.46 11.44
CA GLN A 72 -3.31 5.83 12.33
C GLN A 72 -4.71 6.45 12.23
N SER A 73 -4.82 7.70 11.79
CA SER A 73 -6.11 8.35 11.54
C SER A 73 -6.86 7.78 10.33
N ILE A 74 -6.14 7.12 9.41
CA ILE A 74 -6.72 6.49 8.22
C ILE A 74 -7.22 5.09 8.60
N SER A 75 -8.52 4.86 8.45
CA SER A 75 -9.10 3.52 8.66
C SER A 75 -8.71 2.56 7.54
N SER A 76 -8.87 1.26 7.77
CA SER A 76 -8.61 0.27 6.71
C SER A 76 -9.56 0.40 5.52
N ASN A 77 -10.80 0.86 5.74
CA ASN A 77 -11.73 1.14 4.65
C ASN A 77 -11.34 2.40 3.88
N ASP A 78 -10.91 3.46 4.57
CA ASP A 78 -10.47 4.69 3.90
C ASP A 78 -9.21 4.44 3.07
N ALA A 79 -8.27 3.64 3.58
CA ALA A 79 -7.10 3.20 2.82
C ALA A 79 -7.47 2.45 1.53
N LEU A 80 -8.50 1.59 1.58
CA LEU A 80 -9.02 0.90 0.39
C LEU A 80 -9.67 1.87 -0.58
N SER A 81 -10.43 2.86 -0.09
CA SER A 81 -11.03 3.91 -0.92
C SER A 81 -9.97 4.75 -1.62
N ILE A 82 -8.93 5.20 -0.90
CA ILE A 82 -7.81 5.97 -1.48
C ILE A 82 -7.10 5.15 -2.56
N PHE A 83 -6.87 3.86 -2.31
CA PHE A 83 -6.29 2.97 -3.32
C PHE A 83 -7.20 2.85 -4.55
N HIS A 84 -8.50 2.64 -4.36
CA HIS A 84 -9.46 2.54 -5.45
C HIS A 84 -9.50 3.82 -6.30
N ASP A 85 -9.51 4.99 -5.66
CA ASP A 85 -9.51 6.29 -6.35
C ASP A 85 -8.22 6.51 -7.14
N SER A 86 -7.08 6.09 -6.59
CA SER A 86 -5.80 6.13 -7.31
C SER A 86 -5.77 5.24 -8.54
N MET A 87 -6.41 4.06 -8.46
CA MET A 87 -6.54 3.14 -9.57
C MET A 87 -7.43 3.70 -10.68
N LEU A 88 -8.54 4.37 -10.32
CA LEU A 88 -9.40 5.05 -11.27
C LEU A 88 -8.67 6.19 -11.99
N LYS A 89 -7.89 6.97 -11.24
CA LYS A 89 -7.07 8.06 -11.81
C LYS A 89 -6.03 7.50 -12.78
N LYS A 90 -5.25 6.49 -12.40
CA LYS A 90 -4.25 5.85 -13.28
C LYS A 90 -4.88 5.28 -14.56
N ARG A 91 -6.11 4.77 -14.49
CA ARG A 91 -6.87 4.31 -15.66
C ARG A 91 -7.28 5.44 -16.60
N SER A 92 -7.58 6.62 -16.08
CA SER A 92 -7.96 7.79 -16.89
C SER A 92 -6.79 8.43 -17.65
N GLU A 93 -5.56 8.17 -17.21
CA GLU A 93 -4.32 8.72 -17.79
C GLU A 93 -3.73 7.83 -18.90
N LEU A 94 -4.16 6.58 -19.02
CA LEU A 94 -3.71 5.66 -20.07
C LEU A 94 -4.50 5.88 -21.37
N PRO A 95 -3.82 5.99 -22.55
CA PRO A 95 -4.51 6.05 -23.82
C PRO A 95 -5.33 4.78 -24.05
N ASN A 96 -6.57 4.95 -24.50
CA ASN A 96 -7.53 3.90 -24.80
C ASN A 96 -7.08 3.08 -26.01
N ASP A 97 -6.05 2.25 -25.87
CA ASP A 97 -5.76 1.19 -26.83
C ASP A 97 -6.39 -0.11 -26.34
N HIS A 98 -7.32 -0.63 -27.15
CA HIS A 98 -8.08 -1.83 -26.89
C HIS A 98 -7.20 -3.08 -27.07
N THR A 99 -6.18 -3.25 -26.23
CA THR A 99 -5.30 -4.43 -26.27
C THR A 99 -5.20 -5.06 -24.90
N LYS A 100 -6.17 -5.96 -24.64
CA LYS A 100 -6.22 -7.08 -23.69
C LYS A 100 -5.79 -6.81 -22.24
N GLY A 101 -6.68 -7.17 -21.31
CA GLY A 101 -6.53 -7.06 -19.85
C GLY A 101 -5.36 -7.81 -19.20
N GLU A 102 -4.39 -8.28 -19.98
CA GLU A 102 -3.15 -8.92 -19.52
C GLU A 102 -2.04 -7.88 -19.28
N THR A 103 -1.96 -6.82 -20.11
CA THR A 103 -0.92 -5.77 -20.02
C THR A 103 -1.05 -4.88 -18.77
N LEU A 104 -2.24 -4.81 -18.17
CA LEU A 104 -2.53 -4.01 -16.98
C LEU A 104 -1.98 -4.65 -15.70
N LEU A 105 -1.73 -5.97 -15.72
CA LEU A 105 -1.13 -6.68 -14.59
C LEU A 105 0.38 -6.38 -14.49
N GLU A 106 1.07 -6.17 -15.60
CA GLU A 106 2.50 -5.83 -15.61
C GLU A 106 2.73 -4.34 -15.35
N ALA A 107 1.88 -3.44 -15.89
CA ALA A 107 2.03 -1.99 -15.71
C ALA A 107 1.62 -1.44 -14.32
N VAL A 108 0.94 -2.24 -13.49
CA VAL A 108 0.58 -1.87 -12.11
C VAL A 108 1.53 -2.50 -11.08
N VAL A 109 2.21 -3.59 -11.46
CA VAL A 109 3.30 -4.16 -10.65
C VAL A 109 4.57 -3.30 -10.77
N ASP A 110 4.71 -2.53 -11.85
CA ASP A 110 5.82 -1.58 -12.04
C ASP A 110 5.66 -0.34 -11.14
N GLU A 111 6.37 -0.43 -10.01
CA GLU A 111 7.01 0.58 -9.14
C GLU A 111 6.38 1.94 -8.81
N ASP A 112 5.43 2.51 -9.56
CA ASP A 112 4.94 3.85 -9.30
C ASP A 112 3.82 3.87 -8.24
N LEU A 113 4.21 3.62 -7.00
CA LEU A 113 3.38 3.89 -5.83
C LEU A 113 3.44 5.35 -5.37
N GLY A 114 4.45 6.10 -5.83
CA GLY A 114 4.74 7.47 -5.39
C GLY A 114 3.63 8.47 -5.71
N SER A 115 2.75 8.17 -6.66
CA SER A 115 1.62 9.04 -7.01
C SER A 115 0.42 8.94 -6.07
N THR A 116 0.41 8.00 -5.12
CA THR A 116 -0.68 7.80 -4.17
C THR A 116 -0.35 8.37 -2.79
N GLN A 117 -1.36 8.86 -2.07
CA GLN A 117 -1.19 9.29 -0.67
C GLN A 117 -0.61 8.18 0.22
N LEU A 118 -0.94 6.91 -0.05
CA LEU A 118 -0.36 5.77 0.67
C LEU A 118 1.13 5.62 0.35
N GLY A 119 1.53 5.84 -0.90
CA GLY A 119 2.93 5.80 -1.32
C GLY A 119 3.77 6.90 -0.71
N SER A 120 3.24 8.12 -0.59
CA SER A 120 3.98 9.21 0.06
C SER A 120 4.34 8.90 1.51
N PHE A 121 3.51 8.16 2.24
CA PHE A 121 3.85 7.72 3.60
C PHE A 121 4.98 6.68 3.63
N VAL A 122 5.07 5.84 2.59
CA VAL A 122 6.15 4.85 2.46
C VAL A 122 7.47 5.57 2.20
N GLU A 123 7.46 6.55 1.29
CA GLU A 123 8.63 7.37 0.98
C GLU A 123 9.08 8.20 2.19
N GLU A 124 8.12 8.83 2.90
CA GLU A 124 8.40 9.57 4.12
C GLU A 124 9.03 8.67 5.20
N LEU A 125 8.49 7.46 5.38
CA LEU A 125 9.07 6.51 6.31
C LEU A 125 10.48 6.10 5.90
N ASP A 126 10.72 5.80 4.62
CA ASP A 126 12.04 5.41 4.13
C ASP A 126 13.08 6.51 4.36
N LEU A 127 12.74 7.77 4.07
CA LEU A 127 13.59 8.94 4.34
C LEU A 127 13.91 9.09 5.84
N LEU A 128 12.93 8.85 6.71
CA LEU A 128 13.13 8.92 8.16
C LEU A 128 14.03 7.78 8.68
N LEU A 129 13.96 6.61 8.05
CA LEU A 129 14.75 5.43 8.41
C LEU A 129 16.18 5.45 7.86
N GLN A 130 16.42 5.94 6.63
CA GLN A 130 17.74 5.97 5.99
C GLN A 130 18.81 6.72 6.80
N GLY A 131 18.39 7.66 7.65
CA GLY A 131 19.30 8.40 8.51
C GLY A 131 19.43 7.86 9.94
N SER A 132 18.91 6.66 10.25
CA SER A 132 19.16 5.98 11.54
C SER A 132 20.26 4.92 11.38
N PRO A 133 21.32 4.95 12.19
CA PRO A 133 22.39 3.96 12.12
C PRO A 133 21.97 2.55 12.59
N VAL A 134 20.82 2.42 13.26
CA VAL A 134 20.38 1.17 13.92
C VAL A 134 19.29 0.45 13.12
N ILE A 135 18.46 1.18 12.36
CA ILE A 135 17.32 0.58 11.65
C ILE A 135 17.73 0.24 10.21
N LYS A 136 17.98 -1.04 9.93
CA LYS A 136 18.21 -1.54 8.58
C LYS A 136 16.97 -2.26 8.07
N VAL A 137 15.95 -1.52 7.65
CA VAL A 137 14.75 -2.11 7.03
C VAL A 137 14.99 -2.18 5.52
N ARG A 138 14.96 -3.38 4.96
CA ARG A 138 14.92 -3.59 3.51
C ARG A 138 13.49 -3.95 3.14
N LEU A 139 12.77 -3.00 2.55
CA LEU A 139 11.42 -3.21 2.00
C LEU A 139 11.51 -3.91 0.65
N GLN A 140 11.99 -5.16 0.62
CA GLN A 140 11.92 -5.99 -0.58
C GLN A 140 10.67 -6.88 -0.49
N PRO A 141 9.87 -6.98 -1.57
CA PRO A 141 8.78 -7.93 -1.62
C PRO A 141 9.35 -9.35 -1.51
N VAL A 142 8.74 -10.20 -0.69
CA VAL A 142 8.99 -11.65 -0.74
C VAL A 142 8.22 -12.17 -1.94
N VAL A 143 8.95 -12.48 -3.01
CA VAL A 143 8.45 -13.07 -4.26
C VAL A 143 8.13 -14.54 -4.05
#